data_AF-A0A853JIH5-F1
#
_entry.id   AF-A0A853JIH5-F1
#
_cell.length_a   1.000
_cell.length_b   1.000
_cell.length_c   1.000
_cell.angle_alpha   90.00
_cell.angle_beta   90.00
_cell.angle_gamma   90.00
#
_symmetry.space_group_name_H-M   'P 1'
#
loop_
_entity.id
_entity.type
_entity.pdbx_description
1 polymer ?
#
loop_
_entity_poly.entity_id
_entity_poly.type
_entity_poly.pdbx_seq_one_letter_code
_entity_poly.pdbx_strand_id
1 'polypeptide(L)'
;MSKEPRSLTVRAREYRLPEEVHLELQQTRDRLRLLACLTAPRSPQDDLPIAELSLAPAALAQCFQELADRLDSSLREVYWPDSPPPN
;
A
#
# COMPACT_ATOMS: atom_id res chain seq x y z
N MET A 1 -10.74 -36.59 -37.23
CA MET A 1 -11.23 -35.30 -36.70
C MET A 1 -10.29 -34.88 -35.58
N SER A 2 -9.23 -34.15 -35.94
CA SER A 2 -8.22 -33.69 -34.97
C SER A 2 -8.72 -32.40 -34.32
N LYS A 3 -9.05 -32.47 -33.04
CA LYS A 3 -9.48 -31.32 -32.26
C LYS A 3 -8.23 -30.72 -31.64
N GLU A 4 -7.60 -29.78 -32.35
CA GLU A 4 -6.49 -28.99 -31.81
C GLU A 4 -6.99 -28.24 -30.57
N PRO A 5 -6.30 -28.33 -29.42
CA PRO A 5 -6.60 -27.46 -28.30
C PRO A 5 -6.22 -26.05 -28.76
N ARG A 6 -7.23 -25.19 -28.98
CA ARG A 6 -7.03 -23.75 -29.13
C ARG A 6 -6.22 -23.29 -27.93
N SER A 7 -4.93 -23.07 -28.14
CA SER A 7 -4.06 -22.33 -27.24
C SER A 7 -4.68 -20.94 -27.12
N LEU A 8 -5.53 -20.76 -26.12
CA LEU A 8 -5.90 -19.46 -25.60
C LEU A 8 -4.62 -18.85 -25.03
N THR A 9 -3.78 -18.35 -25.93
CA THR A 9 -2.73 -17.40 -25.60
C THR A 9 -3.46 -16.10 -25.32
N VAL A 10 -4.16 -16.05 -24.19
CA VAL A 10 -4.33 -14.79 -23.48
C VAL A 10 -2.90 -14.33 -23.32
N ARG A 11 -2.51 -13.31 -24.09
CA ARG A 11 -1.29 -12.55 -23.79
C ARG A 11 -1.56 -11.95 -22.42
N ALA A 12 -1.32 -12.74 -21.37
CA ALA A 12 -1.23 -12.26 -20.02
C ALA A 12 -0.10 -11.24 -20.11
N ARG A 13 -0.47 -9.97 -20.24
CA ARG A 13 0.45 -8.87 -20.00
C ARG A 13 0.90 -9.10 -18.57
N GLU A 14 2.08 -9.68 -18.44
CA GLU A 14 2.66 -10.02 -17.15
C GLU A 14 2.67 -8.74 -16.33
N TYR A 15 1.95 -8.74 -15.21
CA TYR A 15 2.04 -7.68 -14.22
C TYR A 15 3.47 -7.69 -13.70
N ARG A 16 4.23 -6.66 -14.07
CA ARG A 16 5.62 -6.49 -13.60
C ARG A 16 5.65 -5.29 -12.67
N LEU A 17 6.02 -5.57 -11.44
CA LEU A 17 6.33 -4.57 -10.43
C LEU A 17 7.85 -4.33 -10.48
N PRO A 18 8.31 -3.12 -10.82
CA PRO A 18 9.74 -2.80 -10.75
C PRO A 18 10.30 -3.04 -9.34
N GLU A 19 11.60 -3.36 -9.24
CA GLU A 19 12.23 -3.71 -7.97
C GLU A 19 12.20 -2.53 -6.98
N GLU A 20 12.44 -1.33 -7.49
CA GLU A 20 12.43 -0.09 -6.72
C GLU A 20 11.05 0.16 -6.10
N VAL A 21 10.00 -0.07 -6.89
CA VAL A 21 8.60 0.07 -6.47
C VAL A 21 8.24 -0.99 -5.45
N HIS A 22 8.72 -2.22 -5.64
CA HIS A 22 8.54 -3.27 -4.65
C HIS A 22 9.17 -2.90 -3.30
N LEU A 23 10.38 -2.33 -3.32
CA LEU A 23 11.08 -1.87 -2.13
C LEU A 23 10.33 -0.71 -1.46
N GLU A 24 9.84 0.27 -2.20
CA GLU A 24 9.05 1.38 -1.67
C GLU A 24 7.77 0.89 -0.97
N LEU A 25 7.07 -0.09 -1.56
CA LEU A 25 5.89 -0.69 -0.94
C LEU A 25 6.24 -1.42 0.35
N GLN A 26 7.36 -2.14 0.39
CA GLN A 26 7.84 -2.80 1.62
C GLN A 26 8.13 -1.76 2.72
N GLN A 27 8.83 -0.68 2.38
CA GLN A 27 9.14 0.40 3.34
C GLN A 27 7.86 1.08 3.84
N THR A 28 6.89 1.33 2.95
CA THR A 28 5.59 1.91 3.29
C THR A 28 4.82 1.01 4.25
N ARG A 29 4.79 -0.30 3.98
CA ARG A 29 4.20 -1.31 4.89
C ARG A 29 4.88 -1.30 6.26
N ASP A 30 6.20 -1.25 6.30
CA ASP A 30 6.94 -1.31 7.56
C ASP A 30 6.74 -0.03 8.39
N ARG A 31 6.61 1.13 7.73
CA ARG A 31 6.26 2.41 8.38
C ARG A 31 4.82 2.40 8.90
N LEU A 32 3.86 1.80 8.17
CA LEU A 32 2.49 1.57 8.66
C LEU A 32 2.47 0.70 9.92
N ARG A 33 3.25 -0.39 9.95
CA ARG A 33 3.38 -1.25 11.13
C ARG A 33 3.95 -0.49 12.32
N LEU A 34 4.98 0.33 12.10
CA LEU A 34 5.54 1.17 13.16
C LEU A 34 4.50 2.15 13.71
N LEU A 35 3.76 2.86 12.84
CA LEU A 35 2.71 3.77 13.27
C LEU A 35 1.64 3.03 14.07
N ALA A 36 1.17 1.87 13.59
CA ALA A 36 0.20 1.06 14.32
C ALA A 36 0.72 0.66 15.71
N CYS A 37 2.00 0.29 15.86
CA CYS A 37 2.60 0.02 17.16
C CYS A 37 2.70 1.26 18.04
N LEU A 38 2.96 2.45 17.48
CA LEU A 38 3.05 3.70 18.23
C LEU A 38 1.69 4.19 18.70
N THR A 39 0.64 3.95 17.92
CA THR A 39 -0.74 4.34 18.25
C THR A 39 -1.52 3.26 19.00
N ALA A 40 -0.99 2.04 19.12
CA ALA A 40 -1.66 0.96 19.83
C ALA A 40 -1.77 1.28 21.33
N PRO A 41 -2.92 0.96 21.97
CA PRO A 41 -3.06 1.04 23.41
C PRO A 41 -2.05 0.10 24.07
N ARG A 42 -1.25 0.60 25.01
CA ARG A 42 -0.26 -0.19 25.76
C ARG A 42 -0.84 -0.71 27.06
N SER A 43 -1.93 -0.09 27.51
CA SER A 43 -2.73 -0.45 28.67
C SER A 43 -4.22 -0.34 28.31
N PRO A 44 -5.11 -1.14 28.92
CA PRO A 44 -6.55 -0.94 28.80
C PRO A 44 -7.04 0.43 29.31
N GLN A 45 -6.21 1.17 30.06
CA GLN A 45 -6.50 2.56 30.42
C GLN A 45 -6.31 3.53 29.24
N ASP A 46 -5.54 3.14 28.22
CA ASP A 46 -5.25 3.99 27.05
C ASP A 46 -6.43 4.03 26.06
N ASP A 47 -7.45 3.17 26.23
CA ASP A 47 -8.71 3.19 25.48
C ASP A 47 -9.80 4.02 26.17
N LEU A 48 -9.52 4.58 27.36
CA LEU A 48 -10.47 5.45 28.03
C LEU A 48 -10.57 6.78 27.28
N PRO A 49 -11.74 7.45 27.29
CA PRO A 49 -11.92 8.74 26.59
C PRO A 49 -11.05 9.90 27.12
N ILE A 50 -10.36 9.69 28.24
CA ILE A 50 -9.40 10.65 28.84
C ILE A 50 -7.95 10.32 28.42
N ALA A 51 -7.71 9.14 27.85
CA ALA A 51 -6.40 8.74 27.43
C ALA A 51 -5.89 9.62 26.29
N GLU A 52 -4.74 10.25 26.50
CA GLU A 52 -4.06 11.02 25.49
C GLU A 52 -3.13 10.12 24.70
N LEU A 53 -3.32 10.08 23.38
CA LEU A 53 -2.33 9.50 22.49
C LEU A 53 -1.01 10.27 22.70
N SER A 54 0.10 9.56 22.91
CA SER A 54 1.42 10.21 23.01
C SER A 54 1.91 10.84 21.69
N LEU A 55 1.07 10.85 20.65
CA LEU A 55 1.32 11.48 19.36
C LEU A 55 0.31 12.61 19.14
N ALA A 56 0.80 13.79 18.80
CA ALA A 56 -0.07 14.89 18.41
C ALA A 56 -0.87 14.50 17.14
N PRO A 57 -2.18 14.82 17.05
CA PRO A 57 -2.99 14.53 15.86
C PRO A 57 -2.40 15.11 14.57
N ALA A 58 -1.76 16.28 14.65
CA ALA A 58 -1.07 16.89 13.51
C ALA A 58 0.10 16.04 12.99
N ALA A 59 0.88 15.42 13.89
CA ALA A 59 1.97 14.53 13.51
C ALA A 59 1.44 13.24 12.86
N LEU A 60 0.30 12.72 13.34
CA LEU A 60 -0.38 11.58 12.74
C LEU A 60 -0.85 11.90 11.32
N ALA A 61 -1.48 13.07 11.12
CA ALA A 61 -1.94 13.54 9.82
C ALA A 61 -0.78 13.66 8.81
N GLN A 62 0.36 14.23 9.24
CA GLN A 62 1.55 14.31 8.41
C GLN A 62 2.08 12.92 8.02
N CYS A 63 2.17 12.00 9.00
CA CYS A 63 2.59 10.63 8.74
C CYS A 63 1.69 9.90 7.74
N PHE A 64 0.36 10.10 7.82
CA PHE A 64 -0.56 9.52 6.86
C PHE A 64 -0.42 10.13 5.47
N GLN A 65 -0.22 11.45 5.36
CA GLN A 65 -0.02 12.10 4.07
C GLN A 65 1.26 11.59 3.38
N GLU A 66 2.37 11.50 4.11
CA GLU A 66 3.63 10.97 3.57
C GLU A 66 3.52 9.52 3.09
N LEU A 67 2.70 8.70 3.77
CA LEU A 67 2.44 7.32 3.37
C LEU A 67 1.58 7.25 2.10
N ALA A 68 0.56 8.10 2.01
CA ALA A 68 -0.28 8.20 0.82
C ALA A 68 0.54 8.62 -0.41
N ASP A 69 1.42 9.62 -0.27
CA ASP A 69 2.26 10.11 -1.37
C ASP A 69 3.25 9.03 -1.87
N ARG A 70 3.81 8.23 -0.95
CA ARG A 70 4.68 7.10 -1.29
C ARG A 70 3.91 6.00 -2.01
N LEU A 71 2.71 5.67 -1.52
CA LEU A 71 1.86 4.67 -2.15
C LEU A 71 1.43 5.11 -3.56
N ASP A 72 1.05 6.38 -3.73
CA ASP A 72 0.70 6.96 -5.03
C ASP A 72 1.88 6.91 -6.00
N SER A 73 3.09 7.22 -5.52
CA SER A 73 4.31 7.14 -6.32
C SER A 73 4.56 5.71 -6.79
N SER A 74 4.49 4.75 -5.87
CA SER A 74 4.64 3.34 -6.22
C SER A 74 3.55 2.86 -7.19
N LEU A 75 2.30 3.28 -7.01
CA LEU A 75 1.17 2.92 -7.88
C LEU A 75 1.31 3.48 -9.31
N ARG A 76 1.94 4.64 -9.50
CA ARG A 76 2.19 5.21 -10.84
C ARG A 76 3.21 4.39 -11.64
N GLU A 77 4.17 3.80 -10.95
CA GLU A 77 5.23 2.97 -11.55
C GLU A 77 4.77 1.51 -11.77
N VAL A 78 3.63 1.13 -11.21
CA VAL A 78 2.99 -0.15 -11.46
C VAL A 78 2.26 -0.12 -12.81
N TYR A 79 2.66 -1.01 -13.71
CA TYR A 79 1.91 -1.23 -14.94
C TYR A 79 0.74 -2.21 -14.72
N TRP A 80 -0.47 -1.67 -14.58
CA TRP A 80 -1.70 -2.48 -14.60
C TRP A 80 -2.20 -2.69 -16.04
N PRO A 81 -2.29 -3.94 -16.54
CA PRO A 81 -2.63 -4.22 -17.95
C PRO A 81 -3.98 -3.66 -18.42
N ASP A 82 -4.93 -3.54 -17.50
CA ASP A 82 -6.32 -3.15 -17.74
C ASP A 82 -6.65 -1.76 -17.16
N SER A 83 -5.64 -0.91 -16.96
CA SER A 83 -5.89 0.42 -16.36
C SER A 83 -6.57 1.33 -17.39
N PRO A 84 -7.72 1.95 -17.06
CA PRO A 84 -8.31 2.98 -17.91
C PRO A 84 -7.32 4.16 -18.04
N PRO A 85 -7.24 4.82 -19.22
CA PRO A 85 -6.33 5.94 -19.41
C PRO A 85 -6.66 7.09 -18.43
N PRO A 86 -5.65 7.83 -17.95
CA PRO A 86 -5.88 9.00 -17.11
C PRO A 86 -6.62 10.08 -17.91
N ASN A 87 -7.61 10.70 -17.28
CA ASN A 87 -8.47 11.76 -17.84
C ASN A 87 -7.82 13.14 -17.64
#